data_AF-A0A0N5BZC5-F1
#
_entry.id   AF-A0A0N5BZC5-F1
#
_cell.length_a   1.000
_cell.length_b   1.000
_cell.length_c   1.000
_cell.angle_alpha   90.00
_cell.angle_beta   90.00
_cell.angle_gamma   90.00
#
_symmetry.space_group_name_H-M   'P 1'
#
loop_
_entity.id
_entity.type
_entity.pdbx_description
1 polymer ?
#
loop_
_entity_poly.entity_id
_entity_poly.type
_entity_poly.pdbx_seq_one_letter_code
_entity_poly.pdbx_strand_id
1 'polypeptide(L)'
;MSQEKSKRFNVLYISQTDVNNFKYKYTIEKFPLRPEKTGEKIISPTFVIGGKKKSEWCLHIYPNGGEEESKEYVSVYLVLLKPDKAKAKYRFSILNDKEEEKNVKFATESEDFVNNDKGLAFSHFVKRDFLLNESNDLLVNGCLVIFCEAEIIYLKSENYDNLEIIDFKSENHDNLDTSINVTTPQSKLSLDYGNMFDSSLFYDCVIKVEDTEIQVHKAVLAARSPGFYNIFNSTSDQSQTNIIEIKDFNVGVVRKMLKYIYKDEVSDIRDMENEMFEIANKYELHRLKAISEQSMCNSLSVENVL
;
A
#
# COMPACT_ATOMS: atom_id res chain seq x y z
N MET A 1 -3.52 45.05 16.59
CA MET A 1 -3.37 45.18 15.12
C MET A 1 -1.92 44.85 14.83
N SER A 2 -1.54 43.76 14.18
CA SER A 2 -2.09 43.15 12.97
C SER A 2 -1.88 41.64 12.99
N GLN A 3 -2.96 40.89 12.75
CA GLN A 3 -2.93 39.47 12.41
C GLN A 3 -2.28 39.32 11.02
N GLU A 4 -1.16 38.61 10.93
CA GLU A 4 -0.62 38.19 9.63
C GLU A 4 -1.31 36.91 9.20
N LYS A 5 -1.98 37.02 8.06
CA LYS A 5 -2.84 36.02 7.45
C LYS A 5 -2.02 34.77 7.11
N SER A 6 -2.48 33.64 7.63
CA SER A 6 -2.18 32.29 7.13
C SER A 6 -2.35 32.27 5.60
N LYS A 7 -1.23 32.21 4.88
CA LYS A 7 -1.23 32.01 3.44
C LYS A 7 -1.74 30.60 3.18
N ARG A 8 -2.88 30.49 2.52
CA ARG A 8 -3.40 29.26 1.93
C ARG A 8 -2.39 28.77 0.89
N PHE A 9 -1.76 27.63 1.15
CA PHE A 9 -0.99 26.90 0.15
C PHE A 9 -1.91 25.90 -0.55
N ASN A 10 -1.90 25.90 -1.88
CA ASN A 10 -2.64 24.95 -2.69
C ASN A 10 -1.95 23.58 -2.61
N VAL A 11 -2.39 22.75 -1.67
CA VAL A 11 -2.10 21.31 -1.66
C VAL A 11 -3.01 20.67 -2.70
N LEU A 12 -2.49 20.47 -3.90
CA LEU A 12 -3.23 19.78 -4.96
C LEU A 12 -3.12 18.26 -4.69
N TYR A 13 -4.10 17.71 -3.97
CA TYR A 13 -4.29 16.26 -3.86
C TYR A 13 -4.81 15.75 -5.22
N ILE A 14 -3.96 15.05 -5.98
CA ILE A 14 -4.39 14.35 -7.20
C ILE A 14 -4.47 12.84 -6.93
N SER A 15 -5.68 12.31 -7.15
CA SER A 15 -6.14 10.91 -7.24
C SER A 15 -5.90 9.97 -6.06
N GLN A 16 -7.01 9.74 -5.35
CA GLN A 16 -7.26 8.70 -4.36
C GLN A 16 -7.62 7.37 -5.06
N THR A 17 -6.67 6.77 -5.78
CA THR A 17 -6.92 5.50 -6.50
C THR A 17 -5.93 4.37 -6.22
N ASP A 18 -4.79 4.61 -5.56
CA ASP A 18 -3.92 3.55 -5.04
C ASP A 18 -3.51 3.88 -3.61
N VAL A 19 -3.75 3.00 -2.66
CA VAL A 19 -3.52 3.24 -1.22
C VAL A 19 -2.02 3.42 -0.88
N ASN A 20 -1.12 3.12 -1.84
CA ASN A 20 0.33 3.06 -1.66
C ASN A 20 1.15 4.04 -2.54
N ASN A 21 0.53 4.62 -3.58
CA ASN A 21 1.19 5.56 -4.48
C ASN A 21 0.86 6.98 -4.06
N PHE A 22 1.85 7.87 -4.06
CA PHE A 22 1.61 9.28 -3.81
C PHE A 22 2.38 10.18 -4.74
N LYS A 23 1.80 11.34 -5.00
CA LYS A 23 2.43 12.44 -5.72
C LYS A 23 2.44 13.67 -4.82
N TYR A 24 3.60 14.27 -4.64
CA TYR A 24 3.79 15.42 -3.78
C TYR A 24 4.56 16.51 -4.51
N LYS A 25 3.96 17.71 -4.59
CA LYS A 25 4.53 18.89 -5.24
C LYS A 25 4.94 19.89 -4.17
N TYR A 26 6.20 20.32 -4.19
CA TYR A 26 6.71 21.33 -3.27
C TYR A 26 7.37 22.48 -4.04
N THR A 27 6.89 23.70 -3.77
CA THR A 27 7.38 24.92 -4.41
C THR A 27 8.24 25.73 -3.46
N ILE A 28 9.48 25.98 -3.88
CA ILE A 28 10.42 26.84 -3.17
C ILE A 28 10.43 28.19 -3.87
N GLU A 29 9.75 29.16 -3.25
CA GLU A 29 9.69 30.53 -3.76
C GLU A 29 11.06 31.20 -3.76
N LYS A 30 11.32 32.05 -4.76
CA LYS A 30 12.54 32.87 -4.89
C LYS A 30 13.82 32.05 -4.72
N PHE A 31 13.87 30.88 -5.36
CA PHE A 31 14.97 29.91 -5.22
C PHE A 31 16.37 30.50 -5.47
N PRO A 32 16.60 31.38 -6.47
CA PRO A 32 17.92 31.98 -6.67
C PRO A 32 18.41 32.85 -5.49
N LEU A 33 17.47 33.38 -4.68
CA LEU A 33 17.75 34.29 -3.56
C LEU A 33 17.82 33.59 -2.20
N ARG A 34 17.83 32.25 -2.20
CA ARG A 34 17.83 31.42 -0.99
C ARG A 34 19.17 31.55 -0.23
N PRO A 35 19.16 31.87 1.09
CA PRO A 35 20.37 32.16 1.85
C PRO A 35 21.12 30.91 2.35
N GLU A 36 20.51 29.72 2.24
CA GLU A 36 21.03 28.47 2.80
C GLU A 36 22.43 28.16 2.25
N LYS A 37 23.39 27.89 3.12
CA LYS A 37 24.76 27.47 2.76
C LYS A 37 24.84 25.96 2.48
N THR A 38 25.98 25.49 2.00
CA THR A 38 26.25 24.04 1.90
C THR A 38 26.04 23.36 3.25
N GLY A 39 25.26 22.27 3.25
CA GLY A 39 24.83 21.55 4.45
C GLY A 39 23.57 22.11 5.13
N GLU A 40 23.10 23.29 4.76
CA GLU A 40 21.83 23.84 5.25
C GLU A 40 20.67 23.44 4.33
N LYS A 41 19.49 23.19 4.92
CA LYS A 41 18.35 22.61 4.21
C LYS A 41 17.06 23.37 4.43
N ILE A 42 16.20 23.25 3.43
CA ILE A 42 14.78 23.60 3.47
C ILE A 42 14.00 22.30 3.69
N ILE A 43 13.12 22.29 4.68
CA ILE A 43 12.25 21.16 4.99
C ILE A 43 10.86 21.47 4.45
N SER A 44 10.28 20.59 3.63
CA SER A 44 8.90 20.75 3.20
C SER A 44 7.91 20.51 4.34
N PRO A 45 6.65 20.95 4.21
CA PRO A 45 5.58 20.44 5.06
C PRO A 45 5.55 18.91 5.07
N THR A 46 5.14 18.35 6.22
CA THR A 46 4.86 16.92 6.35
C THR A 46 3.62 16.57 5.53
N PHE A 47 3.71 15.52 4.74
CA PHE A 47 2.59 14.93 4.02
C PHE A 47 2.34 13.50 4.51
N VAL A 48 1.06 13.13 4.54
CA VAL A 48 0.59 11.91 5.17
C VAL A 48 -0.02 10.99 4.11
N ILE A 49 0.48 9.76 4.03
CA ILE A 49 0.11 8.76 3.02
C ILE A 49 -0.50 7.54 3.69
N GLY A 50 -1.56 7.00 3.09
CA GLY A 50 -2.26 5.80 3.57
C GLY A 50 -3.58 6.10 4.29
N GLY A 51 -4.52 5.15 4.20
CA GLY A 51 -5.85 5.23 4.82
C GLY A 51 -5.85 4.79 6.29
N LYS A 52 -5.86 3.47 6.53
CA LYS A 52 -5.93 2.88 7.89
C LYS A 52 -4.60 2.93 8.63
N LYS A 53 -3.47 2.73 7.95
CA LYS A 53 -2.11 2.95 8.49
C LYS A 53 -1.50 4.15 7.78
N LYS A 54 -1.24 5.22 8.54
CA LYS A 54 -0.69 6.47 8.03
C LYS A 54 0.83 6.45 8.14
N SER A 55 1.50 6.80 7.06
CA SER A 55 2.92 7.13 7.04
C SER A 55 3.08 8.64 6.86
N GLU A 56 4.06 9.21 7.55
CA GLU A 56 4.36 10.65 7.53
C GLU A 56 5.73 10.84 6.88
N TRP A 57 5.80 11.74 5.91
CA TRP A 57 7.00 11.98 5.12
C TRP A 57 7.23 13.47 4.93
N CYS A 58 8.46 13.87 4.61
CA CYS A 58 8.77 15.21 4.13
C CYS A 58 9.95 15.18 3.15
N LEU A 59 10.20 16.31 2.49
CA LEU A 59 11.38 16.51 1.65
C LEU A 59 12.41 17.36 2.40
N HIS A 60 13.68 16.96 2.35
CA HIS A 60 14.80 17.85 2.66
C HIS A 60 15.46 18.29 1.35
N ILE A 61 15.55 19.60 1.14
CA ILE A 61 16.17 20.19 -0.05
C ILE A 61 17.36 21.02 0.40
N TYR A 62 18.54 20.74 -0.15
CA TYR A 62 19.77 21.48 0.10
C TYR A 62 20.08 22.31 -1.15
N PRO A 63 19.83 23.64 -1.15
CA PRO A 63 20.01 24.46 -2.34
C PRO A 63 21.46 24.54 -2.87
N ASN A 64 22.43 24.25 -2.00
CA ASN A 64 23.88 24.33 -2.27
C ASN A 64 24.62 23.06 -1.80
N GLY A 65 24.00 21.90 -1.98
CA GLY A 65 24.55 20.60 -1.59
C GLY A 65 24.39 20.27 -0.11
N GLY A 66 24.20 18.99 0.21
CA GLY A 66 24.19 18.51 1.59
C GLY A 66 25.59 18.35 2.20
N GLU A 67 26.59 18.12 1.34
CA GLU A 67 27.98 17.85 1.69
C GLU A 67 28.91 18.56 0.70
N GLU A 68 30.18 18.73 1.06
CA GLU A 68 31.18 19.50 0.27
C GLU A 68 31.30 18.98 -1.18
N GLU A 69 31.23 17.66 -1.38
CA GLU A 69 31.29 17.03 -2.72
C GLU A 69 30.10 17.42 -3.60
N SER A 70 28.94 17.69 -2.98
CA SER A 70 27.70 18.05 -3.65
C SER A 70 27.43 19.55 -3.74
N LYS A 71 28.36 20.41 -3.32
CA LYS A 71 28.13 21.86 -3.14
C LYS A 71 27.69 22.63 -4.40
N GLU A 72 28.05 22.11 -5.57
CA GLU A 72 27.64 22.68 -6.87
C GLU A 72 26.26 22.21 -7.33
N TYR A 73 25.60 21.36 -6.55
CA TYR A 73 24.32 20.74 -6.89
C TYR A 73 23.24 21.15 -5.90
N VAL A 74 22.00 21.11 -6.35
CA VAL A 74 20.86 20.99 -5.44
C VAL A 74 20.75 19.53 -5.07
N SER A 75 20.59 19.23 -3.79
CA SER A 75 20.33 17.86 -3.31
C SER A 75 18.90 17.75 -2.80
N VAL A 76 18.23 16.64 -3.09
CA VAL A 76 16.85 16.38 -2.65
C VAL A 76 16.77 15.00 -2.01
N TYR A 77 16.15 14.95 -0.83
CA TYR A 77 15.99 13.74 -0.03
C TYR A 77 14.50 13.53 0.27
N LEU A 78 14.05 12.28 0.16
CA LEU A 78 12.78 11.83 0.73
C LEU A 78 13.05 11.31 2.15
N VAL A 79 12.29 11.77 3.12
CA VAL A 79 12.51 11.45 4.54
C VAL A 79 11.25 10.86 5.14
N LEU A 80 11.42 9.69 5.76
CA LEU A 80 10.39 9.03 6.56
C LEU A 80 10.39 9.63 7.97
N LEU A 81 9.23 10.11 8.42
CA LEU A 81 9.02 10.60 9.78
C LEU A 81 8.26 9.59 10.64
N LYS A 82 7.31 8.86 10.02
CA LYS A 82 6.60 7.72 10.62
C LYS A 82 6.17 6.71 9.54
N PRO A 83 6.14 5.41 9.83
CA PRO A 83 6.57 4.74 11.06
C PRO A 83 8.11 4.60 11.10
N ASP A 84 8.64 3.68 11.90
CA ASP A 84 10.08 3.54 12.14
C ASP A 84 10.85 3.08 10.91
N LYS A 85 10.25 2.25 10.06
CA LYS A 85 10.84 1.83 8.79
C LYS A 85 9.80 1.75 7.68
N ALA A 86 10.24 1.99 6.46
CA ALA A 86 9.42 1.79 5.26
C ALA A 86 10.31 1.28 4.13
N LYS A 87 9.73 0.58 3.17
CA LYS A 87 10.38 0.36 1.88
C LYS A 87 9.57 1.02 0.80
N ALA A 88 10.22 1.84 -0.03
CA ALA A 88 9.53 2.56 -1.07
C ALA A 88 10.41 2.73 -2.31
N LYS A 89 9.78 2.73 -3.47
CA LYS A 89 10.39 3.23 -4.71
C LYS A 89 9.99 4.69 -4.85
N TYR A 90 10.91 5.55 -5.27
CA TYR A 90 10.63 6.97 -5.41
C TYR A 90 11.34 7.58 -6.61
N ARG A 91 10.78 8.68 -7.11
CA ARG A 91 11.42 9.55 -8.09
C ARG A 91 11.18 11.01 -7.75
N PHE A 92 12.09 11.82 -8.25
CA PHE A 92 12.01 13.27 -8.23
C PHE A 92 12.13 13.83 -9.64
N SER A 93 11.39 14.90 -9.90
CA SER A 93 11.50 15.72 -11.10
C SER A 93 11.29 17.19 -10.76
N ILE A 94 11.63 18.05 -11.71
CA ILE A 94 11.36 19.49 -11.65
C ILE A 94 10.23 19.77 -12.62
N LEU A 95 9.19 20.47 -12.18
CA LEU A 95 8.11 20.91 -13.06
C LEU A 95 8.42 22.29 -13.64
N ASN A 96 8.33 22.42 -14.96
CA ASN A 96 8.41 23.72 -15.63
C ASN A 96 7.06 24.46 -15.59
N ASP A 97 6.97 25.57 -16.30
CA ASP A 97 5.78 26.45 -16.36
C ASP A 97 4.55 25.77 -16.99
N LYS A 98 4.77 24.77 -17.84
CA LYS A 98 3.75 23.95 -18.51
C LYS A 98 3.38 22.68 -17.74
N GLU A 99 3.91 22.50 -16.53
CA GLU A 99 3.78 21.27 -15.74
C GLU A 99 4.41 20.02 -16.37
N GLU A 100 5.38 20.21 -17.28
CA GLU A 100 6.17 19.11 -17.82
C GLU A 100 7.28 18.72 -16.82
N GLU A 101 7.49 17.42 -16.64
CA GLU A 101 8.58 16.90 -15.82
C GLU A 101 9.92 17.02 -16.55
N LYS A 102 10.88 17.70 -15.93
CA LYS A 102 12.27 17.83 -16.35
C LYS A 102 13.20 17.28 -15.27
N ASN A 103 14.45 16.99 -15.63
CA ASN A 103 15.48 16.50 -14.71
C ASN A 103 14.97 15.33 -13.82
N VAL A 104 14.38 14.32 -14.46
CA VAL A 104 13.81 13.17 -13.76
C VAL A 104 14.96 12.30 -13.22
N LYS A 105 14.91 12.02 -11.93
CA LYS A 105 15.81 11.07 -11.22
C LYS A 105 14.94 10.09 -10.45
N PHE A 106 15.22 8.81 -10.56
CA PHE A 106 14.45 7.76 -9.90
C PHE A 106 15.38 6.77 -9.24
N ALA A 107 14.95 6.21 -8.11
CA ALA A 107 15.63 5.09 -7.51
C ALA A 107 15.43 3.89 -8.43
N THR A 108 16.53 3.23 -8.80
CA THR A 108 16.50 2.05 -9.68
C THR A 108 15.81 0.88 -8.99
N GLU A 109 16.01 0.78 -7.68
CA GLU A 109 15.40 -0.23 -6.82
C GLU A 109 14.56 0.45 -5.74
N SER A 110 13.76 -0.36 -5.05
CA SER A 110 13.08 0.06 -3.84
C SER A 110 14.05 0.12 -2.68
N GLU A 111 13.97 1.18 -1.90
CA GLU A 111 14.94 1.45 -0.87
C GLU A 111 14.33 1.36 0.53
N ASP A 112 15.14 0.94 1.50
CA ASP A 112 14.75 0.86 2.89
C ASP A 112 14.99 2.21 3.59
N PHE A 113 13.91 2.84 4.03
CA PHE A 113 13.89 4.07 4.81
C PHE A 113 13.84 3.73 6.30
N VAL A 114 14.63 4.46 7.09
CA VAL A 114 14.61 4.40 8.55
C VAL A 114 14.27 5.78 9.09
N ASN A 115 13.35 5.83 10.04
CA ASN A 115 12.97 7.04 10.75
C ASN A 115 14.18 7.63 11.49
N ASN A 116 14.29 8.95 11.49
CA ASN A 116 15.42 9.73 12.02
C ASN A 116 16.75 9.54 11.28
N ASP A 117 16.76 8.86 10.14
CA ASP A 117 17.89 8.91 9.21
C ASP A 117 17.84 10.20 8.36
N LYS A 118 18.96 10.56 7.70
CA LYS A 118 19.01 11.67 6.74
C LYS A 118 18.00 11.52 5.59
N GLY A 119 17.44 10.32 5.41
CA GLY A 119 16.59 9.92 4.30
C GLY A 119 17.42 9.49 3.10
N LEU A 120 16.74 9.13 2.02
CA LEU A 120 17.38 8.68 0.78
C LEU A 120 17.29 9.75 -0.28
N ALA A 121 18.32 9.82 -1.13
CA ALA A 121 18.69 11.06 -1.78
C ALA A 121 19.16 10.90 -3.21
N PHE A 122 19.09 12.03 -3.93
CA PHE A 122 20.04 12.32 -4.98
C PHE A 122 20.90 13.51 -4.51
N SER A 123 22.09 13.21 -3.99
CA SER A 123 23.06 14.25 -3.59
C SER A 123 23.43 15.17 -4.77
N HIS A 124 23.39 14.62 -5.99
CA HIS A 124 23.62 15.32 -7.26
C HIS A 124 22.32 15.39 -8.10
N PHE A 125 21.23 15.91 -7.53
CA PHE A 125 19.93 15.94 -8.22
C PHE A 125 19.97 16.81 -9.48
N VAL A 126 20.41 18.07 -9.36
CA VAL A 126 20.60 18.98 -10.51
C VAL A 126 21.77 19.93 -10.24
N LYS A 127 22.61 20.18 -11.25
CA LYS A 127 23.70 21.15 -11.12
C LYS A 127 23.11 22.56 -10.98
N ARG A 128 23.60 23.35 -10.01
CA ARG A 128 23.03 24.65 -9.67
C ARG A 128 23.07 25.64 -10.84
N ASP A 129 24.18 25.74 -11.54
CA ASP A 129 24.30 26.64 -12.70
C ASP A 129 23.38 26.22 -13.85
N PHE A 130 23.18 24.91 -14.04
CA PHE A 130 22.22 24.39 -15.01
C PHE A 130 20.78 24.74 -14.61
N LEU A 131 20.45 24.63 -13.32
CA LEU A 131 19.14 25.01 -12.79
C LEU A 131 18.85 26.51 -12.94
N LEU A 132 19.85 27.36 -12.69
CA LEU A 132 19.71 28.82 -12.71
C LEU A 132 19.73 29.42 -14.11
N ASN A 133 20.14 28.66 -15.14
CA ASN A 133 20.14 29.13 -16.51
C ASN A 133 18.71 29.15 -17.07
N GLU A 134 18.19 30.35 -17.34
CA GLU A 134 16.83 30.58 -17.82
C GLU A 134 16.49 29.82 -19.12
N SER A 135 17.49 29.54 -19.96
CA SER A 135 17.30 28.78 -21.21
C SER A 135 16.86 27.34 -20.98
N ASN A 136 17.07 26.80 -19.77
CA ASN A 136 16.74 25.41 -19.44
C ASN A 136 15.30 25.23 -18.93
N ASP A 137 14.56 26.32 -18.70
CA ASP A 137 13.13 26.27 -18.34
C ASP A 137 12.83 25.40 -17.10
N LEU A 138 13.63 25.57 -16.03
CA LEU A 138 13.50 24.79 -14.79
C LEU A 138 12.99 25.59 -13.59
N LEU A 139 12.90 26.92 -13.71
CA LEU A 139 12.41 27.80 -12.65
C LEU A 139 11.21 28.59 -13.16
N VAL A 140 10.06 28.41 -12.51
CA VAL A 140 8.82 29.11 -12.85
C VAL A 140 8.77 30.42 -12.07
N ASN A 141 9.02 31.56 -12.73
CA ASN A 141 9.08 32.87 -12.08
C ASN A 141 10.05 32.89 -10.87
N GLY A 142 11.21 32.24 -11.02
CA GLY A 142 12.21 32.11 -9.96
C GLY A 142 11.82 31.14 -8.83
N CYS A 143 10.76 30.35 -8.99
CA CYS A 143 10.37 29.30 -8.07
C CYS A 143 10.86 27.94 -8.57
N LEU A 144 11.48 27.16 -7.68
CA LEU A 144 11.81 25.77 -7.94
C LEU A 144 10.63 24.89 -7.53
N VAL A 145 10.13 24.07 -8.43
CA VAL A 145 9.02 23.15 -8.16
C VAL A 145 9.56 21.72 -8.18
N ILE A 146 9.75 21.14 -7.00
CA ILE A 146 10.11 19.73 -6.86
C ILE A 146 8.84 18.90 -6.89
N PHE A 147 8.80 17.91 -7.76
CA PHE A 147 7.76 16.90 -7.81
C PHE A 147 8.34 15.56 -7.38
N CYS A 148 7.68 14.95 -6.41
CA CYS A 148 8.03 13.67 -5.84
C CYS A 148 6.91 12.69 -6.14
N GLU A 149 7.26 11.54 -6.65
CA GLU A 149 6.34 10.40 -6.76
C GLU A 149 6.96 9.22 -6.08
N ALA A 150 6.19 8.55 -5.23
CA ALA A 150 6.67 7.35 -4.57
C ALA A 150 5.57 6.29 -4.43
N GLU A 151 6.04 5.06 -4.40
CA GLU A 151 5.28 3.83 -4.23
C GLU A 151 5.79 3.16 -2.95
N ILE A 152 4.92 3.06 -1.95
CA ILE A 152 5.23 2.42 -0.68
C ILE A 152 4.99 0.92 -0.81
N ILE A 153 6.05 0.12 -0.63
CA ILE A 153 6.03 -1.34 -0.70
C ILE A 153 5.64 -1.95 0.64
N TYR A 154 6.23 -1.48 1.74
CA TYR A 154 5.83 -1.89 3.08
C TYR A 154 6.14 -0.83 4.14
N LEU A 155 5.46 -0.93 5.28
CA LEU A 155 5.67 -0.12 6.47
C LEU A 155 5.94 -1.04 7.66
N LYS A 156 6.92 -0.71 8.52
CA LYS A 156 7.25 -1.46 9.73
C LYS A 156 7.31 -0.51 10.93
N SER A 157 6.66 -0.90 12.03
CA SER A 157 6.74 -0.24 13.33
C SER A 157 7.33 -1.21 14.34
N GLU A 158 8.12 -0.73 15.31
CA GLU A 158 8.78 -1.58 16.30
C GLU A 158 7.83 -2.21 17.35
N ASN A 159 6.54 -1.82 17.36
CA ASN A 159 5.55 -2.41 18.25
C ASN A 159 4.62 -3.38 17.49
N TYR A 160 4.82 -4.68 17.78
CA TYR A 160 4.13 -5.89 17.29
C TYR A 160 4.59 -6.46 15.94
N ASP A 161 5.07 -7.71 15.99
CA ASP A 161 5.47 -8.60 14.90
C ASP A 161 4.35 -8.86 13.88
N ASN A 162 4.03 -7.87 13.05
CA ASN A 162 3.30 -8.09 11.80
C ASN A 162 4.03 -7.35 10.67
N LEU A 163 4.93 -8.07 10.00
CA LEU A 163 5.36 -7.74 8.64
C LEU A 163 4.12 -7.81 7.73
N GLU A 164 3.45 -6.69 7.52
CA GLU A 164 2.50 -6.56 6.42
C GLU A 164 3.28 -6.06 5.19
N ILE A 165 3.76 -7.02 4.40
CA ILE A 165 4.11 -6.78 3.00
C ILE A 165 2.81 -6.31 2.33
N ILE A 166 2.77 -5.06 1.87
CA ILE A 166 1.59 -4.54 1.18
C ILE A 166 1.72 -5.02 -0.27
N ASP A 167 1.37 -6.29 -0.47
CA ASP A 167 1.53 -6.98 -1.75
C ASP A 167 0.48 -6.48 -2.75
N PHE A 168 0.92 -5.81 -3.82
CA PHE A 168 0.10 -5.58 -5.00
C PHE A 168 0.88 -5.87 -6.28
N LYS A 169 0.45 -6.97 -6.93
CA LYS A 169 0.37 -7.19 -8.38
C LYS A 169 1.39 -6.41 -9.23
N SER A 170 2.56 -7.02 -9.43
CA SER A 170 3.53 -6.60 -10.44
C SER A 170 2.94 -6.77 -11.85
N GLU A 171 2.68 -5.64 -12.52
CA GLU A 171 2.68 -5.55 -13.97
C GLU A 171 4.11 -5.22 -14.44
N ASN A 172 4.60 -6.06 -15.36
CA ASN A 172 5.94 -6.01 -15.95
C ASN A 172 6.18 -4.74 -16.76
N HIS A 173 7.44 -4.25 -16.78
CA HIS A 173 8.16 -3.87 -18.01
C HIS A 173 9.68 -3.67 -17.72
N ASP A 174 10.47 -4.71 -18.00
CA ASP A 174 11.78 -4.76 -18.71
C ASP A 174 12.21 -3.49 -19.49
N ASN A 175 13.48 -3.08 -19.71
CA ASN A 175 14.88 -3.61 -19.62
C ASN A 175 15.87 -2.39 -19.71
N LEU A 176 17.21 -2.42 -19.50
CA LEU A 176 18.27 -3.39 -19.84
C LEU A 176 19.60 -3.01 -19.14
N ASP A 177 20.30 -3.96 -18.49
CA ASP A 177 21.66 -4.38 -18.94
C ASP A 177 22.10 -5.72 -18.32
N THR A 178 22.25 -6.72 -19.19
CA THR A 178 22.93 -8.03 -19.02
C THR A 178 22.68 -8.85 -17.75
N SER A 179 21.54 -9.57 -17.72
CA SER A 179 21.45 -10.89 -17.08
C SER A 179 20.32 -11.69 -17.75
N ILE A 180 20.38 -13.01 -17.73
CA ILE A 180 19.46 -13.93 -18.44
C ILE A 180 17.99 -13.58 -18.11
N ASN A 181 17.22 -13.13 -19.10
CA ASN A 181 15.78 -12.82 -18.95
C ASN A 181 14.98 -14.11 -18.68
N VAL A 182 14.92 -14.50 -17.41
CA VAL A 182 13.99 -15.52 -16.93
C VAL A 182 12.78 -14.80 -16.37
N THR A 183 11.73 -14.63 -17.19
CA THR A 183 10.42 -14.21 -16.70
C THR A 183 9.88 -15.28 -15.75
N THR A 184 9.74 -14.93 -14.48
CA THR A 184 9.06 -15.78 -13.48
C THR A 184 7.55 -15.73 -13.72
N PRO A 185 6.87 -16.88 -13.94
CA PRO A 185 5.42 -16.91 -14.08
C PRO A 185 4.73 -16.39 -12.82
N GLN A 186 3.60 -15.68 -12.97
CA GLN A 186 2.76 -15.27 -11.85
C GLN A 186 2.34 -16.49 -11.03
N SER A 187 2.32 -16.35 -9.70
CA SER A 187 1.83 -17.39 -8.81
C SER A 187 0.38 -17.75 -9.16
N LYS A 188 0.14 -19.05 -9.36
CA LYS A 188 -1.20 -19.59 -9.61
C LYS A 188 -1.82 -20.18 -8.34
N LEU A 189 -1.22 -20.00 -7.17
CA LEU A 189 -1.63 -20.67 -5.94
C LEU A 189 -3.14 -20.50 -5.63
N SER A 190 -3.65 -19.26 -5.64
CA SER A 190 -5.08 -19.00 -5.40
C SER A 190 -5.97 -19.63 -6.48
N LEU A 191 -5.53 -19.58 -7.75
CA LEU A 191 -6.24 -20.22 -8.85
C LEU A 191 -6.26 -21.75 -8.71
N ASP A 192 -5.13 -22.36 -8.34
CA ASP A 192 -4.95 -23.80 -8.20
C ASP A 192 -5.80 -24.35 -7.05
N TYR A 193 -5.78 -23.70 -5.88
CA TYR A 193 -6.68 -24.02 -4.76
C TYR A 193 -8.14 -23.76 -5.11
N GLY A 194 -8.40 -22.71 -5.89
CA GLY A 194 -9.70 -22.44 -6.46
C GLY A 194 -10.24 -23.57 -7.31
N ASN A 195 -9.43 -24.08 -8.23
CA ASN A 195 -9.75 -25.21 -9.10
C ASN A 195 -9.94 -26.50 -8.30
N MET A 196 -9.17 -26.67 -7.21
CA MET A 196 -9.35 -27.79 -6.27
C MET A 196 -10.74 -27.75 -5.61
N PHE A 197 -11.22 -26.57 -5.20
CA PHE A 197 -12.59 -26.43 -4.70
C PHE A 197 -13.64 -26.68 -5.79
N ASP A 198 -13.48 -26.04 -6.95
CA ASP A 198 -14.48 -26.09 -8.05
C ASP A 198 -14.59 -27.50 -8.66
N SER A 199 -13.49 -28.27 -8.71
CA SER A 199 -13.48 -29.67 -9.22
C SER A 199 -13.93 -30.71 -8.20
N SER A 200 -13.83 -30.40 -6.90
CA SER A 200 -14.13 -31.31 -5.79
C SER A 200 -13.34 -32.64 -5.81
N LEU A 201 -12.21 -32.70 -6.53
CA LEU A 201 -11.36 -33.89 -6.57
C LEU A 201 -10.55 -34.02 -5.27
N PHE A 202 -10.40 -35.25 -4.78
CA PHE A 202 -9.62 -35.59 -3.57
C PHE A 202 -10.18 -35.01 -2.26
N TYR A 203 -11.48 -34.69 -2.22
CA TYR A 203 -12.13 -34.30 -0.98
C TYR A 203 -12.05 -35.40 0.07
N ASP A 204 -11.90 -35.01 1.33
CA ASP A 204 -11.82 -35.91 2.50
C ASP A 204 -12.78 -35.48 3.61
N CYS A 205 -13.65 -34.50 3.34
CA CYS A 205 -14.69 -34.00 4.22
C CYS A 205 -15.88 -33.44 3.43
N VAL A 206 -17.07 -33.51 4.02
CA VAL A 206 -18.30 -32.93 3.47
C VAL A 206 -18.85 -31.91 4.46
N ILE A 207 -19.18 -30.72 3.98
CA ILE A 207 -19.99 -29.75 4.71
C ILE A 207 -21.44 -29.89 4.26
N LYS A 208 -22.33 -30.19 5.19
CA LYS A 208 -23.77 -30.26 4.95
C LYS A 208 -24.43 -28.95 5.41
N VAL A 209 -25.17 -28.33 4.50
CA VAL A 209 -25.94 -27.10 4.72
C VAL A 209 -27.33 -27.33 4.14
N GLU A 210 -28.35 -27.34 4.98
CA GLU A 210 -29.71 -27.74 4.56
C GLU A 210 -29.67 -29.12 3.86
N ASP A 211 -30.23 -29.22 2.65
CA ASP A 211 -30.20 -30.43 1.81
C ASP A 211 -28.99 -30.45 0.84
N THR A 212 -28.07 -29.51 0.97
CA THR A 212 -26.88 -29.41 0.11
C THR A 212 -25.64 -29.99 0.80
N GLU A 213 -24.93 -30.84 0.07
CA GLU A 213 -23.61 -31.34 0.46
C GLU A 213 -22.53 -30.65 -0.37
N ILE A 214 -21.49 -30.15 0.30
CA ILE A 214 -20.34 -29.47 -0.31
C ILE A 214 -19.08 -30.24 0.02
N GLN A 215 -18.40 -30.75 -1.01
CA GLN A 215 -17.16 -31.51 -0.89
C GLN A 215 -15.98 -30.55 -0.61
N VAL A 216 -15.19 -30.83 0.42
CA VAL A 216 -14.13 -29.97 0.93
C VAL A 216 -12.93 -30.76 1.43
N HIS A 217 -11.85 -30.05 1.76
CA HIS A 217 -10.56 -30.63 2.12
C HIS A 217 -10.14 -30.19 3.52
N LYS A 218 -10.01 -31.13 4.45
CA LYS A 218 -9.69 -30.88 5.86
C LYS A 218 -8.43 -30.07 6.04
N ALA A 219 -7.37 -30.44 5.31
CA ALA A 219 -6.08 -29.76 5.41
C ALA A 219 -6.18 -28.26 5.05
N VAL A 220 -6.95 -27.94 4.01
CA VAL A 220 -7.16 -26.54 3.58
C VAL A 220 -7.99 -25.78 4.61
N LEU A 221 -9.10 -26.36 5.06
CA LEU A 221 -9.96 -25.73 6.07
C LEU A 221 -9.20 -25.49 7.38
N ALA A 222 -8.51 -26.50 7.90
CA ALA A 222 -7.74 -26.42 9.15
C ALA A 222 -6.59 -25.40 9.07
N ALA A 223 -5.89 -25.32 7.94
CA ALA A 223 -4.79 -24.37 7.77
C ALA A 223 -5.26 -22.91 7.69
N ARG A 224 -6.51 -22.68 7.25
CA ARG A 224 -7.04 -21.35 6.94
C ARG A 224 -8.06 -20.84 7.96
N SER A 225 -8.51 -21.69 8.87
CA SER A 225 -9.53 -21.37 9.87
C SER A 225 -9.22 -22.09 11.19
N PRO A 226 -8.86 -21.34 12.25
CA PRO A 226 -8.75 -21.90 13.59
C PRO A 226 -10.03 -22.61 14.05
N GLY A 227 -11.21 -22.07 13.69
CA GLY A 227 -12.50 -22.70 13.98
C GLY A 227 -12.61 -24.11 13.37
N PHE A 228 -12.24 -24.29 12.10
CA PHE A 228 -12.21 -25.63 11.48
C PHE A 228 -11.09 -26.51 12.04
N TYR A 229 -9.91 -25.96 12.32
CA TYR A 229 -8.82 -26.70 12.98
C TYR A 229 -9.31 -27.31 14.30
N ASN A 230 -9.98 -26.51 15.12
CA ASN A 230 -10.53 -26.95 16.40
C ASN A 230 -11.59 -28.05 16.23
N ILE A 231 -12.46 -27.95 15.22
CA ILE A 231 -13.45 -28.99 14.91
C ILE A 231 -12.74 -30.32 14.61
N PHE A 232 -11.74 -30.32 13.72
CA PHE A 232 -11.04 -31.55 13.34
C PHE A 232 -10.13 -32.11 14.43
N ASN A 233 -9.60 -31.26 15.31
CA ASN A 233 -8.72 -31.66 16.40
C ASN A 233 -9.48 -31.96 17.70
N SER A 234 -10.80 -31.80 17.72
CA SER A 234 -11.65 -32.14 18.86
C SER A 234 -11.97 -33.64 18.92
N THR A 235 -12.29 -34.14 20.11
CA THR A 235 -12.78 -35.52 20.32
C THR A 235 -14.29 -35.67 20.04
N SER A 236 -14.89 -34.77 19.27
CA SER A 236 -16.34 -34.79 18.98
C SER A 236 -16.70 -35.77 17.86
N ASP A 237 -17.96 -36.23 17.82
CA ASP A 237 -18.44 -37.13 16.76
C ASP A 237 -18.25 -36.55 15.34
N GLN A 238 -18.26 -35.22 15.19
CA GLN A 238 -18.02 -34.53 13.92
C GLN A 238 -16.59 -34.72 13.41
N SER A 239 -15.59 -34.92 14.29
CA SER A 239 -14.22 -35.21 13.86
C SER A 239 -14.07 -36.62 13.30
N GLN A 240 -14.97 -37.54 13.68
CA GLN A 240 -14.93 -38.96 13.31
C GLN A 240 -15.70 -39.28 12.01
N THR A 241 -16.77 -38.53 11.70
CA THR A 241 -17.63 -38.82 10.53
C THR A 241 -17.18 -38.15 9.24
N ASN A 242 -16.20 -37.25 9.29
CA ASN A 242 -15.79 -36.38 8.18
C ASN A 242 -16.92 -35.52 7.61
N ILE A 243 -18.04 -35.38 8.35
CA ILE A 243 -19.20 -34.58 7.97
C ILE A 243 -19.37 -33.45 8.99
N ILE A 244 -19.34 -32.21 8.50
CA ILE A 244 -19.59 -31.01 9.29
C ILE A 244 -20.97 -30.46 8.92
N GLU A 245 -21.86 -30.34 9.89
CA GLU A 245 -23.20 -29.79 9.66
C GLU A 245 -23.26 -28.31 10.07
N ILE A 246 -23.64 -27.44 9.14
CA ILE A 246 -23.80 -25.99 9.36
C ILE A 246 -25.29 -25.67 9.23
N LYS A 247 -25.91 -25.26 10.35
CA LYS A 247 -27.37 -25.00 10.45
C LYS A 247 -27.74 -23.54 10.48
N ASP A 248 -26.82 -22.67 10.89
CA ASP A 248 -27.11 -21.26 11.18
C ASP A 248 -26.98 -20.34 9.95
N PHE A 249 -26.59 -20.90 8.80
CA PHE A 249 -26.28 -20.11 7.60
C PHE A 249 -26.83 -20.79 6.35
N ASN A 250 -27.32 -19.98 5.41
CA ASN A 250 -27.77 -20.46 4.11
C ASN A 250 -26.58 -20.92 3.24
N VAL A 251 -26.89 -21.72 2.21
CA VAL A 251 -25.90 -22.29 1.28
C VAL A 251 -25.05 -21.21 0.59
N GLY A 252 -25.61 -20.03 0.31
CA GLY A 252 -24.92 -18.92 -0.34
C GLY A 252 -23.79 -18.34 0.52
N VAL A 253 -24.06 -18.07 1.79
CA VAL A 253 -23.09 -17.59 2.78
C VAL A 253 -21.97 -18.60 2.94
N VAL A 254 -22.32 -19.88 3.15
CA VAL A 254 -21.33 -20.95 3.34
C VAL A 254 -20.43 -21.10 2.10
N ARG A 255 -21.01 -21.07 0.89
CA ARG A 255 -20.20 -21.12 -0.35
C ARG A 255 -19.27 -19.93 -0.50
N LYS A 256 -19.69 -18.71 -0.12
CA LYS A 256 -18.82 -17.54 -0.14
C LYS A 256 -17.68 -17.65 0.87
N MET A 257 -17.96 -18.11 2.09
CA MET A 257 -16.94 -18.41 3.10
C MET A 257 -15.93 -19.44 2.58
N LEU A 258 -16.40 -20.54 1.99
CA LEU A 258 -15.53 -21.58 1.45
C LEU A 258 -14.68 -21.05 0.29
N LYS A 259 -15.27 -20.32 -0.66
CA LYS A 259 -14.50 -19.67 -1.72
C LYS A 259 -13.41 -18.76 -1.16
N TYR A 260 -13.70 -17.99 -0.12
CA TYR A 260 -12.69 -17.19 0.57
C TYR A 260 -11.57 -18.05 1.18
N ILE A 261 -11.90 -19.17 1.83
CA ILE A 261 -10.91 -20.08 2.41
C ILE A 261 -9.93 -20.60 1.34
N TYR A 262 -10.43 -20.97 0.16
CA TYR A 262 -9.63 -21.51 -0.94
C TYR A 262 -8.91 -20.46 -1.79
N LYS A 263 -9.55 -19.31 -2.07
CA LYS A 263 -9.05 -18.30 -3.04
C LYS A 263 -8.48 -17.04 -2.38
N ASP A 264 -8.70 -16.83 -1.07
CA ASP A 264 -8.42 -15.58 -0.33
C ASP A 264 -9.10 -14.33 -0.93
N GLU A 265 -10.15 -14.55 -1.72
CA GLU A 265 -10.94 -13.54 -2.40
C GLU A 265 -12.42 -13.69 -2.03
N VAL A 266 -13.09 -12.56 -1.82
CA VAL A 266 -14.55 -12.53 -1.71
C VAL A 266 -15.07 -11.42 -2.60
N SER A 267 -16.01 -11.75 -3.48
CA SER A 267 -16.70 -10.80 -4.33
C SER A 267 -18.16 -10.66 -3.90
N ASP A 268 -18.65 -9.43 -3.95
CA ASP A 268 -20.07 -9.07 -3.87
C ASP A 268 -20.77 -9.66 -2.64
N ILE A 269 -20.43 -9.14 -1.45
CA ILE A 269 -21.11 -9.51 -0.18
C ILE A 269 -22.25 -8.55 0.18
N ARG A 270 -22.67 -7.71 -0.77
CA ARG A 270 -23.82 -6.81 -0.59
C ARG A 270 -25.06 -7.64 -0.29
N ASP A 271 -25.88 -7.14 0.63
CA ASP A 271 -27.10 -7.78 1.13
C ASP A 271 -26.85 -9.03 1.99
N MET A 272 -25.59 -9.39 2.25
CA MET A 272 -25.20 -10.56 3.06
C MET A 272 -24.15 -10.18 4.11
N GLU A 273 -23.89 -8.89 4.34
CA GLU A 273 -22.77 -8.44 5.18
C GLU A 273 -22.86 -8.98 6.60
N ASN A 274 -24.06 -8.97 7.19
CA ASN A 274 -24.28 -9.45 8.56
C ASN A 274 -24.01 -10.96 8.68
N GLU A 275 -24.58 -11.77 7.79
CA GLU A 275 -24.35 -13.22 7.79
C GLU A 275 -22.88 -13.55 7.51
N MET A 276 -22.23 -12.80 6.61
CA MET A 276 -20.80 -12.96 6.31
C MET A 276 -19.90 -12.58 7.50
N PHE A 277 -20.26 -11.54 8.26
CA PHE A 277 -19.58 -11.20 9.50
C PHE A 277 -19.73 -12.29 10.56
N GLU A 278 -20.96 -12.78 10.76
CA GLU A 278 -21.27 -13.81 11.75
C GLU A 278 -20.55 -15.12 11.44
N ILE A 279 -20.62 -15.60 10.20
CA ILE A 279 -19.94 -16.84 9.80
C ILE A 279 -18.42 -16.68 9.88
N ALA A 280 -17.88 -15.52 9.48
CA ALA A 280 -16.46 -15.25 9.58
C ALA A 280 -15.99 -15.22 11.04
N ASN A 281 -16.79 -14.67 11.94
CA ASN A 281 -16.50 -14.69 13.37
C ASN A 281 -16.57 -16.11 13.94
N LYS A 282 -17.59 -16.91 13.56
CA LYS A 282 -17.77 -18.30 14.01
C LYS A 282 -16.59 -19.21 13.63
N TYR A 283 -16.05 -19.05 12.42
CA TYR A 283 -14.93 -19.85 11.93
C TYR A 283 -13.59 -19.12 12.01
N GLU A 284 -13.49 -18.04 12.80
CA GLU A 284 -12.24 -17.31 13.10
C GLU A 284 -11.50 -16.80 11.85
N LEU A 285 -12.24 -16.34 10.83
CA LEU A 285 -11.73 -15.79 9.58
C LEU A 285 -11.58 -14.27 9.68
N HIS A 286 -10.55 -13.81 10.40
CA HIS A 286 -10.39 -12.39 10.78
C HIS A 286 -10.43 -11.39 9.60
N ARG A 287 -9.76 -11.68 8.48
CA ARG A 287 -9.76 -10.78 7.32
C ARG A 287 -11.13 -10.74 6.61
N LEU A 288 -11.83 -11.87 6.52
CA LEU A 288 -13.20 -11.91 5.99
C LEU A 288 -14.18 -11.14 6.90
N LYS A 289 -14.01 -11.26 8.22
CA LYS A 289 -14.77 -10.48 9.21
C LYS A 289 -14.57 -8.98 8.98
N ALA A 290 -13.32 -8.52 8.86
CA ALA A 290 -13.00 -7.11 8.61
C ALA A 290 -13.52 -6.59 7.26
N ILE A 291 -13.51 -7.43 6.21
CA ILE A 291 -14.12 -7.09 4.91
C ILE A 291 -15.64 -6.87 5.08
N SER A 292 -16.29 -7.73 5.86
CA SER A 292 -17.73 -7.63 6.13
C SER A 292 -18.07 -6.38 6.95
N GLU A 293 -17.31 -6.08 8.01
CA GLU A 293 -17.43 -4.83 8.79
C GLU A 293 -17.27 -3.59 7.90
N GLN A 294 -16.29 -3.59 6.99
CA GLN A 294 -16.07 -2.48 6.08
C GLN A 294 -17.25 -2.29 5.11
N SER A 295 -17.82 -3.39 4.61
CA SER A 295 -18.98 -3.35 3.72
C SER A 295 -20.20 -2.78 4.45
N MET A 296 -20.46 -3.19 5.70
CA MET A 296 -21.52 -2.61 6.54
C MET A 296 -21.32 -1.11 6.74
N CYS A 297 -20.11 -0.68 7.10
CA CYS A 297 -19.82 0.73 7.31
C CYS A 297 -20.06 1.58 6.06
N ASN A 298 -19.82 1.00 4.87
CA ASN A 298 -20.03 1.69 3.59
C ASN A 298 -21.51 1.70 3.17
N SER A 299 -22.36 0.81 3.69
CA SER A 299 -23.81 0.78 3.42
C SER A 299 -24.65 1.58 4.43
N LEU A 300 -24.01 2.18 5.45
CA LEU A 300 -24.64 3.13 6.36
C LEU A 300 -24.96 4.45 5.63
N SER A 301 -26.23 4.63 5.26
CA SER A 301 -26.81 5.92 4.88
C SER A 301 -27.54 6.53 6.09
N VAL A 302 -27.87 7.83 6.02
CA VAL A 302 -28.64 8.55 7.06
C VAL A 302 -30.01 7.89 7.32
N GLU A 303 -30.50 7.06 6.39
CA GLU A 303 -31.77 6.33 6.50
C GLU A 303 -31.65 5.00 7.27
N ASN A 304 -30.42 4.51 7.51
CA ASN A 304 -30.14 3.19 8.09
C ASN A 304 -29.51 3.26 9.50
N VAL A 305 -29.38 4.46 10.07
CA VAL A 305 -28.89 4.65 11.45
C VAL A 305 -30.08 4.63 12.40
N LEU A 306 -30.24 3.53 13.15
CA LEU A 306 -31.17 3.40 14.29
C LEU A 306 -30.64 4.12 15.53
#